data_AF-A0A0C3CCI1-F1
#
_entry.id   AF-A0A0C3CCI1-F1
#
_cell.length_a   1.000
_cell.length_b   1.000
_cell.length_c   1.000
_cell.angle_alpha   90.00
_cell.angle_beta   90.00
_cell.angle_gamma   90.00
#
_symmetry.space_group_name_H-M   'P 1'
#
loop_
_entity.id
_entity.type
_entity.pdbx_description
1 polymer ?
#
loop_
_entity_poly.entity_id
_entity_poly.type
_entity_poly.pdbx_seq_one_letter_code
_entity_poly.pdbx_strand_id
1 'polypeptide(L)'
;LQESIRQLWRLSETPEAPEENCLVNERHSQYRLSVSREQEIASNLAFLSAITNDNLRVMAVCVEERPDGKGSTIRIASNTGDLTALTSGIRKLANVLERAARRENNCAEDQRDFFQQVVSLDMPRIPSRLRSRHAKSSRKTAGKPAVIKQLGEILHHGSVRVQPGLMQPNRSALRCQAKALEALFVRLEGISDKPTNADEIRKVLEEIIRKAHDVPASDLNIALRDVPENPSLKNHLPNAIGKLGRYLSVSCELVCAVRDRKYGIFHNIQVEPYKINVPAPIRDAGYKVHAEIQLLFFYEAHPNLPRLRIICSSKSACYLCNLFFRLHNSFQVPRTHGRLYDKWTLPDWLDIPSERRSSLGAIATNLRAEIDSQFRVISQAEKLPRSHPDESILLPPVHYPFSSALSSGVHFLAGSRLAQVVSTAPNLLSRLRYASGTNNELVNLIASKGAEPALNSVSQVSIGDDNLLYRQAVIAALYLLYIQLDNLSLAIDFVIGASGHLLVI
;
A
#
# COMPACT_ATOMS: atom_id res chain seq x y z
N LEU A 1 5.17 3.78 33.49
CA LEU A 1 5.07 3.41 32.06
C LEU A 1 6.29 2.61 31.59
N GLN A 2 7.51 3.16 31.67
CA GLN A 2 8.71 2.45 31.19
C GLN A 2 8.94 1.07 31.83
N GLU A 3 8.67 0.93 33.12
CA GLU A 3 8.79 -0.36 33.79
C GLU A 3 7.81 -1.40 33.23
N SER A 4 6.53 -1.05 33.06
CA SER A 4 5.52 -1.90 32.42
C SER A 4 5.93 -2.34 31.01
N ILE A 5 6.47 -1.42 30.20
CA ILE A 5 6.98 -1.71 28.85
C ILE A 5 8.07 -2.78 28.90
N ARG A 6 9.08 -2.62 29.78
CA ARG A 6 10.18 -3.56 29.91
C ARG A 6 9.72 -4.93 30.41
N GLN A 7 8.77 -4.96 31.34
CA GLN A 7 8.21 -6.21 31.87
C GLN A 7 7.48 -7.00 30.78
N LEU A 8 6.62 -6.34 30.00
CA LEU A 8 5.95 -6.97 28.86
C LEU A 8 6.94 -7.41 27.79
N TRP A 9 7.94 -6.59 27.48
CA TRP A 9 8.95 -6.92 26.46
C TRP A 9 9.79 -8.15 26.82
N ARG A 10 10.18 -8.31 28.11
CA ARG A 10 10.87 -9.51 28.61
C ARG A 10 10.03 -10.79 28.46
N LEU A 11 8.70 -10.65 28.46
CA LEU A 11 7.78 -11.76 28.30
C LEU A 11 7.48 -12.08 26.83
N SER A 12 7.27 -11.05 26.00
CA SER A 12 7.03 -11.17 24.57
C SER A 12 7.45 -9.92 23.80
N GLU A 13 8.31 -10.10 22.79
CA GLU A 13 8.63 -9.04 21.83
C GLU A 13 7.47 -8.72 20.87
N THR A 14 6.46 -9.59 20.78
CA THR A 14 5.31 -9.43 19.86
C THR A 14 3.99 -9.70 20.60
N PRO A 15 3.50 -8.74 21.42
CA PRO A 15 2.30 -8.91 22.24
C PRO A 15 1.00 -9.06 21.45
N GLU A 16 0.93 -8.50 20.23
CA GLU A 16 -0.20 -8.62 19.31
C GLU A 16 0.29 -9.16 17.95
N ALA A 17 -0.58 -9.84 17.21
CA ALA A 17 -0.28 -10.25 15.84
C ALA A 17 -0.31 -9.02 14.90
N PRO A 18 0.36 -9.08 13.73
CA PRO A 18 0.19 -8.06 12.70
C PRO A 18 -1.26 -7.96 12.24
N GLU A 19 -1.79 -6.75 12.19
CA GLU A 19 -3.21 -6.49 11.92
C GLU A 19 -3.39 -5.20 11.12
N GLU A 20 -4.36 -5.19 10.20
CA GLU A 20 -4.84 -3.99 9.53
C GLU A 20 -5.88 -3.30 10.40
N ASN A 21 -5.71 -2.00 10.63
CA ASN A 21 -6.66 -1.28 11.46
C ASN A 21 -7.87 -0.87 10.63
N CYS A 22 -9.07 -1.10 11.18
CA CYS A 22 -10.31 -0.57 10.61
C CYS A 22 -10.29 0.96 10.66
N LEU A 23 -10.22 1.60 9.49
CA LEU A 23 -10.23 3.04 9.41
C LEU A 23 -11.65 3.59 9.46
N VAL A 24 -11.90 4.48 10.41
CA VAL A 24 -13.19 5.15 10.56
C VAL A 24 -13.33 6.19 9.44
N ASN A 25 -14.25 5.92 8.53
CA ASN A 25 -14.60 6.80 7.40
C ASN A 25 -15.61 7.86 7.85
N GLU A 26 -15.23 8.74 8.77
CA GLU A 26 -16.08 9.86 9.16
C GLU A 26 -16.09 10.91 8.04
N ARG A 27 -17.27 11.14 7.45
CA ARG A 27 -17.48 12.26 6.52
C ARG A 27 -17.58 13.55 7.32
N HIS A 28 -16.43 14.16 7.60
CA HIS A 28 -16.39 15.53 8.10
C HIS A 28 -16.46 16.49 6.91
N SER A 29 -17.43 17.39 6.91
CA SER A 29 -17.61 18.42 5.86
C SER A 29 -16.42 19.37 5.72
N GLN A 30 -15.52 19.39 6.70
CA GLN A 30 -14.33 20.24 6.73
C GLN A 30 -13.17 19.75 5.85
N TYR A 31 -13.12 18.46 5.47
CA TYR A 31 -12.03 17.91 4.63
C TYR A 31 -12.50 17.70 3.20
N ARG A 32 -11.68 18.10 2.22
CA ARG A 32 -11.93 17.81 0.81
C ARG A 32 -11.58 16.37 0.47
N LEU A 33 -10.46 15.86 1.00
CA LEU A 33 -10.02 14.49 0.84
C LEU A 33 -10.90 13.54 1.66
N SER A 34 -11.20 12.36 1.11
CA SER A 34 -11.69 11.25 1.92
C SER A 34 -10.55 10.65 2.76
N VAL A 35 -10.87 9.97 3.87
CA VAL A 35 -9.87 9.27 4.70
C VAL A 35 -9.07 8.27 3.87
N SER A 36 -9.74 7.52 3.00
CA SER A 36 -9.10 6.57 2.08
C SER A 36 -8.12 7.24 1.10
N ARG A 37 -8.45 8.43 0.57
CA ARG A 37 -7.56 9.16 -0.32
C ARG A 37 -6.36 9.76 0.43
N GLU A 38 -6.59 10.27 1.63
CA GLU A 38 -5.53 10.74 2.54
C GLU A 38 -4.56 9.60 2.88
N GLN A 39 -5.09 8.41 3.20
CA GLN A 39 -4.32 7.20 3.45
C GLN A 39 -3.48 6.79 2.25
N GLU A 40 -4.08 6.71 1.06
CA GLU A 40 -3.40 6.30 -0.17
C GLU A 40 -2.18 7.20 -0.42
N ILE A 41 -2.39 8.52 -0.42
CA ILE A 41 -1.35 9.50 -0.68
C ILE A 41 -0.28 9.44 0.41
N ALA A 42 -0.67 9.46 1.69
CA ALA A 42 0.27 9.40 2.81
C ALA A 42 1.08 8.10 2.83
N SER A 43 0.47 6.95 2.51
CA SER A 43 1.16 5.65 2.43
C SER A 43 2.18 5.61 1.30
N ASN A 44 1.81 6.16 0.15
CA ASN A 44 2.70 6.26 -1.02
C ASN A 44 3.88 7.19 -0.74
N LEU A 45 3.65 8.35 -0.14
CA LEU A 45 4.72 9.25 0.27
C LEU A 45 5.59 8.64 1.38
N ALA A 46 5.02 7.89 2.32
CA ALA A 46 5.78 7.21 3.37
C ALA A 46 6.70 6.11 2.79
N PHE A 47 6.25 5.38 1.77
CA PHE A 47 7.08 4.43 1.04
C PHE A 47 8.29 5.11 0.37
N LEU A 48 8.05 6.22 -0.33
CA LEU A 48 9.11 7.01 -1.01
C LEU A 48 10.03 7.74 -0.04
N SER A 49 9.58 8.01 1.19
CA SER A 49 10.36 8.76 2.16
C SER A 49 11.50 7.96 2.79
N ALA A 50 11.41 6.63 2.79
CA ALA A 50 12.48 5.79 3.31
C ALA A 50 13.63 5.70 2.32
N ILE A 51 14.51 6.70 2.24
CA ILE A 51 15.57 6.77 1.22
C ILE A 51 16.86 6.00 1.55
N THR A 52 16.86 5.22 2.63
CA THR A 52 18.04 4.49 3.12
C THR A 52 17.73 3.02 3.38
N ASN A 53 18.77 2.18 3.43
CA ASN A 53 18.65 0.78 3.83
C ASN A 53 18.76 0.57 5.34
N ASP A 54 18.88 1.65 6.11
CA ASP A 54 18.88 1.57 7.56
C ASP A 54 17.47 1.22 8.05
N ASN A 55 17.30 0.00 8.53
CA ASN A 55 16.02 -0.45 9.07
C ASN A 55 15.67 0.21 10.40
N LEU A 56 16.61 0.91 11.04
CA LEU A 56 16.33 1.69 12.25
C LEU A 56 15.81 3.09 11.91
N ARG A 57 15.96 3.53 10.66
CA ARG A 57 15.46 4.81 10.17
C ARG A 57 14.05 4.64 9.59
N VAL A 58 13.06 4.85 10.45
CA VAL A 58 11.64 4.84 10.08
C VAL A 58 11.18 6.26 9.79
N MET A 59 10.36 6.40 8.75
CA MET A 59 9.76 7.65 8.33
C MET A 59 8.26 7.59 8.60
N ALA A 60 7.69 8.68 9.11
CA ALA A 60 6.25 8.89 9.15
C ALA A 60 5.89 10.13 8.32
N VAL A 61 4.78 10.06 7.62
CA VAL A 61 4.27 11.09 6.71
C VAL A 61 2.77 11.27 6.93
N CYS A 62 2.33 12.51 6.83
CA CYS A 62 0.93 12.86 6.74
C CYS A 62 0.74 13.99 5.72
N VAL A 63 -0.49 14.15 5.24
CA VAL A 63 -0.88 15.19 4.27
C VAL A 63 -1.97 16.02 4.93
N GLU A 64 -1.67 17.28 5.21
CA GLU A 64 -2.61 18.24 5.77
C GLU A 64 -3.20 19.12 4.66
N GLU A 65 -4.51 19.38 4.72
CA GLU A 65 -5.16 20.43 3.94
C GLU A 65 -4.92 21.76 4.64
N ARG A 66 -4.43 22.77 3.92
CA ARG A 66 -4.20 24.08 4.53
C ARG A 66 -5.55 24.76 4.87
N PRO A 67 -5.64 25.49 6.00
CA PRO A 67 -6.87 26.19 6.39
C PRO A 67 -7.43 27.15 5.33
N ASP A 68 -6.55 27.74 4.52
CA ASP A 68 -6.92 28.64 3.43
C ASP A 68 -7.56 27.93 2.22
N GLY A 69 -7.52 26.59 2.19
CA GLY A 69 -8.00 25.77 1.07
C GLY A 69 -7.21 25.96 -0.22
N LYS A 70 -6.06 26.63 -0.17
CA LYS A 70 -5.21 27.00 -1.32
C LYS A 70 -3.98 26.13 -1.47
N GLY A 71 -3.84 25.10 -0.65
CA GLY A 71 -2.73 24.18 -0.73
C GLY A 71 -2.82 23.03 0.25
N SER A 72 -1.75 22.27 0.29
CA SER A 72 -1.54 21.15 1.20
C SER A 72 -0.12 21.18 1.74
N THR A 73 0.12 20.54 2.87
CA THR A 73 1.47 20.32 3.38
C THR A 73 1.71 18.83 3.55
N ILE A 74 2.86 18.37 3.08
CA ILE A 74 3.40 17.05 3.36
C ILE A 74 4.33 17.21 4.55
N ARG A 75 3.94 16.67 5.70
CA ARG A 75 4.73 16.72 6.93
C ARG A 75 5.40 15.39 7.19
N ILE A 76 6.71 15.43 7.44
CA ILE A 76 7.56 14.24 7.50
C ILE A 76 8.33 14.22 8.81
N ALA A 77 8.30 13.10 9.54
CA ALA A 77 9.15 12.89 10.71
C ALA A 77 9.98 11.62 10.56
N SER A 78 11.13 11.58 11.25
CA SER A 78 11.93 10.36 11.40
C SER A 78 12.35 10.15 12.83
N ASN A 79 12.37 8.89 13.25
CA ASN A 79 12.89 8.49 14.55
C ASN A 79 14.41 8.68 14.69
N THR A 80 15.16 8.83 13.58
CA THR A 80 16.62 8.99 13.59
C THR A 80 17.13 9.78 12.37
N GLY A 81 18.38 10.24 12.44
CA GLY A 81 19.08 10.83 11.30
C GLY A 81 18.68 12.28 10.98
N ASP A 82 19.40 12.85 10.00
CA ASP A 82 19.11 14.16 9.42
C ASP A 82 18.07 14.04 8.29
N LEU A 83 17.12 14.98 8.24
CA LEU A 83 16.03 15.01 7.27
C LEU A 83 16.35 15.84 6.02
N THR A 84 17.44 16.62 6.01
CA THR A 84 17.71 17.64 4.97
C THR A 84 17.71 17.07 3.55
N ALA A 85 18.46 15.99 3.30
CA ALA A 85 18.54 15.36 1.97
C ALA A 85 17.17 14.81 1.52
N LEU A 86 16.44 14.18 2.43
CA LEU A 86 15.11 13.66 2.15
C LEU A 86 14.14 14.80 1.83
N THR A 87 14.08 15.84 2.66
CA THR A 87 13.17 16.96 2.46
C THR A 87 13.43 17.66 1.14
N SER A 88 14.71 17.84 0.75
CA SER A 88 15.06 18.37 -0.57
C SER A 88 14.54 17.47 -1.70
N GLY A 89 14.70 16.16 -1.56
CA GLY A 89 14.16 15.16 -2.48
C GLY A 89 12.64 15.22 -2.62
N ILE A 90 11.91 15.21 -1.51
CA ILE A 90 10.44 15.27 -1.51
C ILE A 90 9.95 16.61 -2.06
N ARG A 91 10.65 17.73 -1.84
CA ARG A 91 10.32 19.02 -2.49
C ARG A 91 10.41 18.93 -4.02
N LYS A 92 11.42 18.24 -4.56
CA LYS A 92 11.50 18.01 -6.01
C LYS A 92 10.32 17.18 -6.52
N LEU A 93 9.92 16.15 -5.77
CA LEU A 93 8.73 15.36 -6.10
C LEU A 93 7.45 16.20 -6.02
N ALA A 94 7.30 17.03 -4.97
CA ALA A 94 6.16 17.93 -4.80
C ALA A 94 6.03 18.90 -5.98
N ASN A 95 7.13 19.48 -6.46
CA ASN A 95 7.11 20.35 -7.64
C ASN A 95 6.58 19.63 -8.89
N VAL A 96 6.92 18.35 -9.10
CA VAL A 96 6.36 17.58 -10.21
C VAL A 96 4.86 17.32 -10.00
N LEU A 97 4.44 16.98 -8.78
CA LEU A 97 3.01 16.79 -8.45
C LEU A 97 2.19 18.07 -8.62
N GLU A 98 2.74 19.25 -8.30
CA GLU A 98 2.08 20.52 -8.53
C GLU A 98 1.83 20.78 -10.02
N ARG A 99 2.86 20.61 -10.86
CA ARG A 99 2.72 20.73 -12.32
C ARG A 99 1.66 19.76 -12.86
N ALA A 100 1.66 18.53 -12.33
CA ALA A 100 0.66 17.52 -12.67
C ALA A 100 -0.75 17.94 -12.24
N ALA A 101 -0.93 18.45 -11.01
CA ALA A 101 -2.19 18.92 -10.48
C ALA A 101 -2.75 20.12 -11.28
N ARG A 102 -1.87 21.00 -11.77
CA ARG A 102 -2.22 22.11 -12.68
C ARG A 102 -2.42 21.65 -14.14
N ARG A 103 -2.09 20.40 -14.44
CA ARG A 103 -2.21 19.77 -15.76
C ARG A 103 -1.41 20.53 -16.84
N GLU A 104 -0.23 21.02 -16.46
CA GLU A 104 0.69 21.68 -17.38
C GLU A 104 1.18 20.73 -18.49
N ASN A 105 1.32 19.44 -18.17
CA ASN A 105 1.62 18.39 -19.13
C ASN A 105 0.50 17.34 -19.19
N ASN A 106 0.61 16.43 -20.18
CA ASN A 106 -0.26 15.27 -20.22
C ASN A 106 0.08 14.26 -19.10
N CYS A 107 -0.88 13.41 -18.77
CA CYS A 107 -0.77 12.48 -17.64
C CYS A 107 0.43 11.54 -17.76
N ALA A 108 0.71 11.04 -18.97
CA ALA A 108 1.79 10.08 -19.21
C ALA A 108 3.18 10.71 -19.05
N GLU A 109 3.32 11.98 -19.44
CA GLU A 109 4.54 12.77 -19.21
C GLU A 109 4.76 13.03 -17.73
N ASP A 110 3.74 13.48 -17.00
CA ASP A 110 3.87 13.70 -15.55
C ASP A 110 4.21 12.41 -14.80
N GLN A 111 3.60 11.29 -15.17
CA GLN A 111 3.93 9.97 -14.61
C GLN A 111 5.38 9.58 -14.89
N ARG A 112 5.88 9.84 -16.10
CA ARG A 112 7.26 9.56 -16.50
C ARG A 112 8.24 10.45 -15.72
N ASP A 113 8.00 11.75 -15.69
CA ASP A 113 8.83 12.74 -14.98
C ASP A 113 8.88 12.40 -13.48
N PHE A 114 7.73 12.14 -12.86
CA PHE A 114 7.65 11.80 -11.45
C PHE A 114 8.40 10.50 -11.15
N PHE A 115 8.21 9.47 -11.98
CA PHE A 115 8.92 8.19 -11.84
C PHE A 115 10.44 8.36 -11.92
N GLN A 116 10.94 9.14 -12.87
CA GLN A 116 12.39 9.40 -13.00
C GLN A 116 12.96 10.11 -11.77
N GLN A 117 12.22 11.07 -11.22
CA GLN A 117 12.62 11.75 -10.00
C GLN A 117 12.57 10.82 -8.77
N VAL A 118 11.58 9.93 -8.71
CA VAL A 118 11.49 8.89 -7.67
C VAL A 118 12.71 7.96 -7.70
N VAL A 119 13.09 7.46 -8.88
CA VAL A 119 14.28 6.61 -9.02
C VAL A 119 15.53 7.37 -8.62
N SER A 120 15.64 8.63 -9.03
CA SER A 120 16.78 9.51 -8.70
C SER A 120 16.90 9.74 -7.19
N LEU A 121 15.77 9.97 -6.50
CA LEU A 121 15.73 10.15 -5.04
C LEU A 121 16.21 8.90 -4.30
N ASP A 122 15.83 7.72 -4.78
CA ASP A 122 16.04 6.45 -4.08
C ASP A 122 17.20 5.61 -4.64
N MET A 123 18.09 6.24 -5.43
CA MET A 123 19.34 5.64 -5.95
C MET A 123 20.21 4.97 -4.88
N PRO A 124 20.29 5.44 -3.61
CA PRO A 124 21.05 4.72 -2.58
C PRO A 124 20.38 3.40 -2.13
N ARG A 125 19.06 3.27 -2.32
CA ARG A 125 18.26 2.17 -1.76
C ARG A 125 17.88 1.12 -2.79
N ILE A 126 17.59 1.51 -4.03
CA ILE A 126 17.17 0.57 -5.09
C ILE A 126 18.27 -0.48 -5.38
N PRO A 127 19.55 -0.13 -5.64
CA PRO A 127 20.61 -1.10 -5.86
C PRO A 127 20.83 -2.02 -4.65
N SER A 128 20.67 -1.51 -3.43
CA SER A 128 20.79 -2.33 -2.23
C SER A 128 19.67 -3.34 -2.08
N ARG A 129 18.45 -3.04 -2.53
CA ARG A 129 17.35 -4.02 -2.60
C ARG A 129 17.66 -5.14 -3.60
N LEU A 130 18.31 -4.79 -4.70
CA LEU A 130 18.78 -5.75 -5.70
C LEU A 130 19.97 -6.57 -5.19
N ARG A 131 20.67 -6.09 -4.14
CA ARG A 131 21.98 -6.57 -3.68
C ARG A 131 23.03 -6.46 -4.79
N SER A 132 22.95 -5.37 -5.53
CA SER A 132 23.86 -5.00 -6.62
C SER A 132 25.23 -4.57 -6.08
N ARG A 133 26.29 -4.71 -6.88
CA ARG A 133 27.62 -4.16 -6.57
C ARG A 133 27.65 -2.63 -6.48
N HIS A 134 26.67 -1.98 -7.12
CA HIS A 134 26.49 -0.52 -7.09
C HIS A 134 25.90 -0.01 -5.77
N ALA A 135 25.74 -0.89 -4.77
CA ALA A 135 25.32 -0.55 -3.43
C ALA A 135 26.45 -0.78 -2.43
N LYS A 136 26.49 0.03 -1.37
CA LYS A 136 27.31 -0.29 -0.20
C LYS A 136 26.83 -1.59 0.43
N SER A 137 27.71 -2.59 0.50
CA SER A 137 27.42 -3.84 1.17
C SER A 137 27.16 -3.60 2.67
N SER A 138 26.13 -4.24 3.20
CA SER A 138 25.81 -4.23 4.63
C SER A 138 26.01 -5.61 5.22
N ARG A 139 26.15 -5.74 6.55
CA ARG A 139 26.16 -7.06 7.22
C ARG A 139 24.95 -7.93 6.85
N LYS A 140 23.82 -7.31 6.52
CA LYS A 140 22.57 -8.02 6.14
C LYS A 140 22.57 -8.55 4.72
N THR A 141 23.40 -7.99 3.84
CA THR A 141 23.44 -8.31 2.40
C THR A 141 24.75 -8.97 1.98
N ALA A 142 25.81 -8.87 2.80
CA ALA A 142 27.10 -9.50 2.54
C ALA A 142 26.95 -11.02 2.37
N GLY A 143 27.54 -11.55 1.29
CA GLY A 143 27.51 -12.97 0.95
C GLY A 143 26.14 -13.50 0.48
N LYS A 144 25.10 -12.67 0.41
CA LYS A 144 23.77 -13.10 -0.07
C LYS A 144 23.67 -12.97 -1.59
N PRO A 145 23.08 -13.93 -2.30
CA PRO A 145 22.87 -13.84 -3.73
C PRO A 145 21.94 -12.67 -4.09
N ALA A 146 22.08 -12.12 -5.31
CA ALA A 146 21.18 -11.09 -5.82
C ALA A 146 19.73 -11.58 -5.87
N VAL A 147 18.77 -10.72 -5.55
CA VAL A 147 17.34 -11.09 -5.51
C VAL A 147 16.85 -11.60 -6.86
N ILE A 148 17.30 -10.99 -7.95
CA ILE A 148 16.93 -11.38 -9.32
C ILE A 148 17.52 -12.75 -9.69
N LYS A 149 18.74 -13.07 -9.25
CA LYS A 149 19.35 -14.40 -9.47
C LYS A 149 18.56 -15.49 -8.73
N GLN A 150 18.21 -15.24 -7.47
CA GLN A 150 17.39 -16.16 -6.67
C GLN A 150 16.02 -16.42 -7.34
N LEU A 151 15.40 -15.37 -7.89
CA LEU A 151 14.15 -15.50 -8.64
C LEU A 151 14.31 -16.41 -9.86
N GLY A 152 15.36 -16.19 -10.66
CA GLY A 152 15.66 -17.02 -11.84
C GLY A 152 15.90 -18.48 -11.48
N GLU A 153 16.78 -18.75 -10.52
CA GLU A 153 17.12 -20.09 -10.03
C GLU A 153 15.86 -20.87 -9.59
N ILE A 154 15.01 -20.24 -8.76
CA ILE A 154 13.82 -20.90 -8.23
C ILE A 154 12.78 -21.17 -9.33
N LEU A 155 12.52 -20.21 -10.22
CA LEU A 155 11.52 -20.39 -11.29
C LEU A 155 11.94 -21.41 -12.36
N HIS A 156 13.25 -21.64 -12.49
CA HIS A 156 13.81 -22.68 -13.35
C HIS A 156 13.88 -24.06 -12.70
N HIS A 157 13.64 -24.16 -11.38
CA HIS A 157 13.61 -25.43 -10.65
C HIS A 157 12.51 -26.39 -11.15
N GLY A 158 12.77 -27.70 -11.07
CA GLY A 158 11.87 -28.76 -11.52
C GLY A 158 10.51 -28.73 -10.80
N SER A 159 10.50 -28.45 -9.50
CA SER A 159 9.29 -28.47 -8.66
C SER A 159 8.27 -27.37 -9.01
N VAL A 160 8.74 -26.21 -9.50
CA VAL A 160 7.84 -25.16 -9.95
C VAL A 160 7.04 -25.65 -11.16
N ARG A 161 7.55 -26.58 -11.98
CA ARG A 161 6.93 -27.07 -13.26
C ARG A 161 5.52 -27.66 -13.11
N VAL A 162 5.16 -28.19 -11.95
CA VAL A 162 3.99 -29.09 -11.79
C VAL A 162 2.85 -28.47 -10.97
N GLN A 163 2.99 -27.22 -10.50
CA GLN A 163 2.05 -26.67 -9.52
C GLN A 163 0.62 -26.42 -10.07
N PRO A 164 -0.43 -26.93 -9.39
CA PRO A 164 -1.82 -26.66 -9.71
C PRO A 164 -2.21 -25.20 -9.38
N GLY A 165 -3.05 -24.58 -10.21
CA GLY A 165 -3.60 -23.24 -9.96
C GLY A 165 -2.88 -22.08 -10.68
N LEU A 166 -1.75 -22.33 -11.36
CA LEU A 166 -1.16 -21.37 -12.30
C LEU A 166 -1.23 -21.94 -13.72
N MET A 167 -1.96 -21.28 -14.61
CA MET A 167 -2.10 -21.74 -16.00
C MET A 167 -0.72 -21.76 -16.70
N GLN A 168 -0.51 -22.70 -17.63
CA GLN A 168 0.76 -22.80 -18.38
C GLN A 168 1.23 -21.49 -19.04
N PRO A 169 0.36 -20.67 -19.66
CA PRO A 169 0.75 -19.37 -20.22
C PRO A 169 1.32 -18.40 -19.18
N ASN A 170 0.77 -18.37 -17.97
CA ASN A 170 1.23 -17.48 -16.90
C ASN A 170 2.60 -17.94 -16.37
N ARG A 171 2.84 -19.25 -16.36
CA ARG A 171 4.12 -19.85 -15.94
C ARG A 171 5.25 -19.55 -16.92
N SER A 172 5.00 -19.67 -18.22
CA SER A 172 5.98 -19.32 -19.25
C SER A 172 6.24 -17.81 -19.26
N ALA A 173 5.21 -16.99 -19.14
CA ALA A 173 5.33 -15.55 -19.00
C ALA A 173 6.20 -15.16 -17.80
N LEU A 174 5.95 -15.73 -16.61
CA LEU A 174 6.74 -15.46 -15.40
C LEU A 174 8.22 -15.81 -15.56
N ARG A 175 8.54 -16.92 -16.24
CA ARG A 175 9.92 -17.29 -16.56
C ARG A 175 10.57 -16.33 -17.56
N CYS A 176 9.83 -15.92 -18.59
CA CYS A 176 10.31 -14.92 -19.54
C CYS A 176 10.61 -13.59 -18.85
N GLN A 177 9.74 -13.15 -17.93
CA GLN A 177 9.94 -11.95 -17.13
C GLN A 177 11.17 -12.08 -16.22
N ALA A 178 11.35 -13.21 -15.54
CA ALA A 178 12.52 -13.47 -14.70
C ALA A 178 13.83 -13.43 -15.51
N LYS A 179 13.87 -14.03 -16.70
CA LYS A 179 15.01 -13.94 -17.62
C LYS A 179 15.28 -12.52 -18.09
N ALA A 180 14.24 -11.76 -18.40
CA ALA A 180 14.39 -10.36 -18.80
C ALA A 180 14.98 -9.52 -17.66
N LEU A 181 14.51 -9.72 -16.42
CA LEU A 181 15.08 -9.10 -15.23
C LEU A 181 16.55 -9.49 -15.02
N GLU A 182 16.88 -10.77 -15.22
CA GLU A 182 18.25 -11.25 -15.10
C GLU A 182 19.18 -10.62 -16.14
N ALA A 183 18.75 -10.50 -17.40
CA ALA A 183 19.52 -9.82 -18.44
C ALA A 183 19.77 -8.34 -18.10
N LEU A 184 18.75 -7.63 -17.59
CA LEU A 184 18.90 -6.25 -17.13
C LEU A 184 19.83 -6.14 -15.91
N PHE A 185 19.75 -7.09 -14.98
CA PHE A 185 20.65 -7.12 -13.83
C PHE A 185 22.10 -7.38 -14.25
N VAL A 186 22.35 -8.29 -15.19
CA VAL A 186 23.68 -8.52 -15.76
C VAL A 186 24.21 -7.25 -16.43
N ARG A 187 23.37 -6.54 -17.19
CA ARG A 187 23.73 -5.24 -17.79
C ARG A 187 24.09 -4.22 -16.71
N LEU A 188 23.28 -4.09 -15.66
CA LEU A 188 23.56 -3.23 -14.51
C LEU A 188 24.92 -3.55 -13.90
N GLU A 189 25.15 -4.82 -13.56
CA GLU A 189 26.42 -5.32 -13.01
C GLU A 189 27.58 -5.27 -14.02
N GLY A 190 27.36 -4.93 -15.29
CA GLY A 190 28.41 -4.69 -16.28
C GLY A 190 28.94 -3.25 -16.25
N ILE A 191 28.09 -2.28 -15.88
CA ILE A 191 28.43 -0.85 -15.90
C ILE A 191 29.47 -0.53 -14.83
N SER A 192 30.53 0.22 -15.16
CA SER A 192 31.53 0.63 -14.17
C SER A 192 30.99 1.71 -13.22
N ASP A 193 31.36 1.63 -11.93
CA ASP A 193 30.91 2.54 -10.86
C ASP A 193 31.68 3.88 -10.90
N LYS A 194 31.58 4.58 -12.04
CA LYS A 194 32.14 5.91 -12.26
C LYS A 194 31.01 6.93 -12.24
N PRO A 195 31.23 8.15 -11.71
CA PRO A 195 30.21 9.20 -11.71
C PRO A 195 29.62 9.51 -13.09
N THR A 196 30.42 9.37 -14.15
CA THR A 196 30.00 9.56 -15.55
C THR A 196 28.90 8.60 -16.00
N ASN A 197 28.75 7.45 -15.34
CA ASN A 197 27.79 6.41 -15.70
C ASN A 197 26.53 6.44 -14.83
N ALA A 198 26.40 7.41 -13.91
CA ALA A 198 25.27 7.49 -12.99
C ALA A 198 23.91 7.56 -13.73
N ASP A 199 23.88 8.26 -14.87
CA ASP A 199 22.69 8.34 -15.73
C ASP A 199 22.37 7.00 -16.40
N GLU A 200 23.38 6.25 -16.85
CA GLU A 200 23.19 4.94 -17.45
C GLU A 200 22.69 3.93 -16.41
N ILE A 201 23.31 3.90 -15.23
CA ILE A 201 22.87 3.08 -14.10
C ILE A 201 21.41 3.40 -13.77
N ARG A 202 21.05 4.68 -13.66
CA ARG A 202 19.66 5.10 -13.40
C ARG A 202 18.70 4.55 -14.46
N LYS A 203 19.02 4.69 -15.75
CA LYS A 203 18.18 4.18 -16.85
C LYS A 203 17.97 2.67 -16.78
N VAL A 204 19.02 1.91 -16.47
CA VAL A 204 18.88 0.45 -16.30
C VAL A 204 18.03 0.11 -15.08
N LEU A 205 18.16 0.84 -13.97
CA LEU A 205 17.31 0.66 -12.79
C LEU A 205 15.83 0.97 -13.09
N GLU A 206 15.55 2.01 -13.89
CA GLU A 206 14.21 2.31 -14.36
C GLU A 206 13.62 1.13 -15.17
N GLU A 207 14.39 0.53 -16.08
CA GLU A 207 14.00 -0.66 -16.85
C GLU A 207 13.73 -1.87 -15.93
N ILE A 208 14.59 -2.12 -14.95
CA ILE A 208 14.41 -3.19 -13.95
C ILE A 208 13.12 -2.99 -13.17
N ILE A 209 12.84 -1.76 -12.71
CA ILE A 209 11.62 -1.46 -11.96
C ILE A 209 10.36 -1.68 -12.82
N ARG A 210 10.37 -1.22 -14.08
CA ARG A 210 9.25 -1.48 -15.01
C ARG A 210 9.03 -2.97 -15.20
N LYS A 211 10.09 -3.76 -15.40
CA LYS A 211 9.98 -5.21 -15.54
C LYS A 211 9.56 -5.91 -14.25
N ALA A 212 9.96 -5.41 -13.09
CA ALA A 212 9.51 -5.94 -11.81
C ALA A 212 8.03 -5.64 -11.54
N HIS A 213 7.51 -4.51 -12.03
CA HIS A 213 6.09 -4.19 -11.98
C HIS A 213 5.23 -5.12 -12.84
N ASP A 214 5.76 -5.57 -13.99
CA ASP A 214 5.09 -6.54 -14.86
C ASP A 214 4.94 -7.94 -14.22
N VAL A 215 5.63 -8.23 -13.11
CA VAL A 215 5.61 -9.53 -12.41
C VAL A 215 4.53 -9.51 -11.31
N PRO A 216 3.38 -10.19 -11.49
CA PRO A 216 2.32 -10.18 -10.49
C PRO A 216 2.74 -10.90 -9.21
N ALA A 217 2.58 -10.25 -8.06
CA ALA A 217 2.89 -10.87 -6.77
C ALA A 217 2.02 -12.10 -6.48
N SER A 218 0.77 -12.12 -6.95
CA SER A 218 -0.13 -13.28 -6.87
C SER A 218 0.46 -14.50 -7.59
N ASP A 219 0.93 -14.31 -8.82
CA ASP A 219 1.45 -15.37 -9.66
C ASP A 219 2.75 -15.92 -9.08
N LEU A 220 3.59 -15.04 -8.53
CA LEU A 220 4.81 -15.43 -7.83
C LEU A 220 4.50 -16.17 -6.51
N ASN A 221 3.52 -15.72 -5.73
CA ASN A 221 3.07 -16.43 -4.52
C ASN A 221 2.52 -17.82 -4.84
N ILE A 222 1.75 -17.96 -5.92
CA ILE A 222 1.25 -19.26 -6.38
C ILE A 222 2.44 -20.14 -6.77
N ALA A 223 3.35 -19.66 -7.62
CA ALA A 223 4.51 -20.41 -8.11
C ALA A 223 5.48 -20.87 -7.00
N LEU A 224 5.52 -20.16 -5.87
CA LEU A 224 6.43 -20.43 -4.76
C LEU A 224 5.81 -21.28 -3.63
N ARG A 225 4.51 -21.58 -3.68
CA ARG A 225 3.76 -22.22 -2.59
C ARG A 225 4.42 -23.53 -2.10
N ASP A 226 4.78 -24.40 -3.03
CA ASP A 226 5.26 -25.77 -2.73
C ASP A 226 6.76 -25.97 -2.97
N VAL A 227 7.53 -24.90 -3.15
CA VAL A 227 9.00 -25.03 -3.30
C VAL A 227 9.59 -25.55 -1.98
N PRO A 228 10.19 -26.75 -1.91
CA PRO A 228 10.66 -27.30 -0.63
C PRO A 228 11.84 -26.52 -0.05
N GLU A 229 12.55 -25.76 -0.90
CA GLU A 229 13.76 -25.02 -0.56
C GLU A 229 13.42 -23.66 0.08
N ASN A 230 13.63 -23.61 1.41
CA ASN A 230 13.69 -22.40 2.23
C ASN A 230 12.39 -21.56 2.34
N PRO A 231 11.57 -21.77 3.39
CA PRO A 231 10.37 -21.00 3.68
C PRO A 231 10.58 -19.47 3.73
N SER A 232 11.78 -19.01 4.09
CA SER A 232 12.09 -17.58 4.12
C SER A 232 12.17 -16.95 2.72
N LEU A 233 12.61 -17.70 1.71
CA LEU A 233 12.68 -17.22 0.33
C LEU A 233 11.29 -17.09 -0.29
N LYS A 234 10.36 -17.99 0.04
CA LYS A 234 8.96 -17.96 -0.43
C LYS A 234 8.27 -16.64 -0.14
N ASN A 235 8.45 -16.13 1.08
CA ASN A 235 7.86 -14.85 1.50
C ASN A 235 8.71 -13.66 1.03
N HIS A 236 10.04 -13.83 0.97
CA HIS A 236 10.94 -12.75 0.64
C HIS A 236 10.85 -12.30 -0.82
N LEU A 237 10.82 -13.23 -1.78
CA LEU A 237 10.87 -12.89 -3.21
C LEU A 237 9.64 -12.10 -3.69
N PRO A 238 8.40 -12.51 -3.42
CA PRO A 238 7.21 -11.71 -3.74
C PRO A 238 7.28 -10.31 -3.14
N ASN A 239 7.68 -10.21 -1.87
CA ASN A 239 7.82 -8.92 -1.20
C ASN A 239 8.93 -8.06 -1.82
N ALA A 240 10.07 -8.65 -2.18
CA ALA A 240 11.20 -7.93 -2.75
C ALA A 240 10.91 -7.43 -4.17
N ILE A 241 10.36 -8.29 -5.04
CA ILE A 241 9.95 -7.93 -6.41
C ILE A 241 8.78 -6.95 -6.36
N GLY A 242 7.79 -7.19 -5.51
CA GLY A 242 6.67 -6.27 -5.31
C GLY A 242 7.15 -4.88 -4.84
N LYS A 243 8.13 -4.79 -3.93
CA LYS A 243 8.73 -3.53 -3.50
C LYS A 243 9.49 -2.81 -4.62
N LEU A 244 10.08 -3.53 -5.57
CA LEU A 244 10.71 -2.93 -6.74
C LEU A 244 9.65 -2.39 -7.70
N GLY A 245 8.66 -3.20 -8.06
CA GLY A 245 7.55 -2.78 -8.92
C GLY A 245 6.72 -1.65 -8.31
N ARG A 246 6.64 -1.57 -6.97
CA ARG A 246 5.89 -0.55 -6.25
C ARG A 246 6.31 0.86 -6.66
N TYR A 247 7.60 1.13 -6.90
CA TYR A 247 8.09 2.45 -7.32
C TYR A 247 7.34 3.01 -8.56
N LEU A 248 7.02 2.14 -9.52
CA LEU A 248 6.21 2.53 -10.67
C LEU A 248 4.75 2.75 -10.29
N SER A 249 4.16 1.81 -9.52
CA SER A 249 2.77 1.92 -9.04
C SER A 249 2.52 3.22 -8.27
N VAL A 250 3.34 3.54 -7.25
CA VAL A 250 3.18 4.79 -6.48
C VAL A 250 3.32 6.01 -7.38
N SER A 251 4.21 5.97 -8.38
CA SER A 251 4.38 7.09 -9.29
C SER A 251 3.09 7.37 -10.09
N CYS A 252 2.47 6.31 -10.60
CA CYS A 252 1.17 6.42 -11.28
C CYS A 252 0.05 6.85 -10.33
N GLU A 253 -0.06 6.20 -9.17
CA GLU A 253 -1.11 6.45 -8.15
C GLU A 253 -1.06 7.90 -7.66
N LEU A 254 0.12 8.43 -7.28
CA LEU A 254 0.26 9.81 -6.80
C LEU A 254 -0.07 10.84 -7.88
N VAL A 255 0.41 10.65 -9.11
CA VAL A 255 0.09 11.56 -10.22
C VAL A 255 -1.40 11.54 -10.53
N CYS A 256 -2.03 10.37 -10.55
CA CYS A 256 -3.48 10.25 -10.71
C CYS A 256 -4.23 10.92 -9.55
N ALA A 257 -3.74 10.77 -8.32
CA ALA A 257 -4.38 11.33 -7.13
C ALA A 257 -4.40 12.86 -7.13
N VAL A 258 -3.28 13.50 -7.49
CA VAL A 258 -3.18 14.97 -7.52
C VAL A 258 -3.84 15.60 -8.75
N ARG A 259 -4.01 14.84 -9.84
CA ARG A 259 -4.68 15.29 -11.07
C ARG A 259 -6.21 15.30 -10.94
N ASP A 260 -6.77 14.70 -9.90
CA ASP A 260 -8.20 14.71 -9.64
C ASP A 260 -8.71 16.16 -9.48
N ARG A 261 -9.65 16.57 -10.35
CA ARG A 261 -10.16 17.95 -10.41
C ARG A 261 -10.84 18.39 -9.12
N LYS A 262 -11.26 17.44 -8.29
CA LYS A 262 -11.86 17.71 -6.99
C LYS A 262 -10.86 18.34 -6.01
N TYR A 263 -9.55 18.14 -6.19
CA TYR A 263 -8.53 18.46 -5.20
C TYR A 263 -7.53 19.53 -5.69
N GLY A 264 -8.01 20.77 -5.84
CA GLY A 264 -7.14 21.93 -6.10
C GLY A 264 -6.10 22.24 -5.00
N ILE A 265 -6.20 21.57 -3.86
CA ILE A 265 -5.22 21.66 -2.74
C ILE A 265 -3.81 21.20 -3.14
N PHE A 266 -3.66 20.46 -4.26
CA PHE A 266 -2.35 20.01 -4.75
C PHE A 266 -1.71 20.99 -5.74
N HIS A 267 -2.34 22.14 -6.03
CA HIS A 267 -1.71 23.21 -6.82
C HIS A 267 -0.59 23.92 -6.07
N ASN A 268 -0.48 23.72 -4.76
CA ASN A 268 0.58 24.27 -3.92
C ASN A 268 0.84 23.28 -2.78
N ILE A 269 2.01 22.65 -2.80
CA ILE A 269 2.41 21.58 -1.90
C ILE A 269 3.64 22.05 -1.12
N GLN A 270 3.46 22.29 0.17
CA GLN A 270 4.56 22.54 1.08
C GLN A 270 5.13 21.23 1.61
N VAL A 271 6.43 21.21 1.91
CA VAL A 271 7.09 20.04 2.51
C VAL A 271 7.84 20.48 3.74
N GLU A 272 7.38 19.98 4.89
CA GLU A 272 7.86 20.39 6.21
C GLU A 272 8.39 19.18 6.99
N PRO A 273 9.71 19.15 7.30
CA PRO A 273 10.24 18.17 8.22
C PRO A 273 9.89 18.54 9.66
N TYR A 274 9.59 17.55 10.48
CA TYR A 274 9.45 17.70 11.91
C TYR A 274 10.33 16.67 12.64
N LYS A 275 11.02 17.15 13.67
CA LYS A 275 11.85 16.30 14.52
C LYS A 275 11.83 16.81 15.94
N ILE A 276 11.48 15.94 16.87
CA ILE A 276 11.54 16.26 18.29
C ILE A 276 13.01 16.26 18.74
N ASN A 277 13.42 17.35 19.39
CA ASN A 277 14.69 17.41 20.08
C ASN A 277 14.61 16.54 21.34
N VAL A 278 15.28 15.39 21.33
CA VAL A 278 15.35 14.47 22.47
C VAL A 278 16.46 14.93 23.42
N PRO A 279 16.17 15.21 24.71
CA PRO A 279 17.16 15.60 25.70
C PRO A 279 18.32 14.60 25.79
N ALA A 280 19.53 15.10 26.08
CA ALA A 280 20.73 14.28 26.17
C ALA A 280 20.59 13.05 27.09
N PRO A 281 20.04 13.17 28.33
CA PRO A 281 19.90 12.02 29.22
C PRO A 281 19.04 10.89 28.64
N ILE A 282 17.98 11.24 27.91
CA ILE A 282 17.04 10.29 27.29
C ILE A 282 17.69 9.63 26.08
N ARG A 283 18.33 10.44 25.23
CA ARG A 283 19.04 9.99 24.04
C ARG A 283 20.20 9.06 24.40
N ASP A 284 21.00 9.42 25.40
CA ASP A 284 22.20 8.69 25.80
C ASP A 284 21.83 7.35 26.49
N ALA A 285 20.65 7.27 27.11
CA ALA A 285 20.05 6.02 27.59
C ALA A 285 19.47 5.12 26.46
N GLY A 286 19.54 5.59 25.21
CA GLY A 286 19.10 4.87 24.01
C GLY A 286 17.61 4.95 23.72
N TYR A 287 16.84 5.78 24.45
CA TYR A 287 15.42 5.96 24.23
C TYR A 287 15.11 6.76 22.97
N LYS A 288 14.02 6.39 22.30
CA LYS A 288 13.62 7.00 21.02
C LYS A 288 12.14 7.30 20.99
N VAL A 289 11.80 8.48 20.48
CA VAL A 289 10.43 8.81 20.08
C VAL A 289 10.25 8.34 18.64
N HIS A 290 9.34 7.39 18.44
CA HIS A 290 9.05 6.85 17.11
C HIS A 290 8.46 7.93 16.19
N ALA A 291 8.63 7.77 14.88
CA ALA A 291 8.29 8.80 13.90
C ALA A 291 6.78 9.15 13.92
N GLU A 292 5.92 8.14 14.11
CA GLU A 292 4.47 8.28 14.24
C GLU A 292 4.10 9.12 15.47
N ILE A 293 4.76 8.87 16.60
CA ILE A 293 4.57 9.64 17.84
C ILE A 293 5.08 11.07 17.69
N GLN A 294 6.16 11.29 16.95
CA GLN A 294 6.64 12.64 16.67
C GLN A 294 5.59 13.47 15.91
N LEU A 295 5.00 12.92 14.85
CA LEU A 295 3.93 13.62 14.12
C LEU A 295 2.68 13.83 14.99
N LEU A 296 2.26 12.84 15.78
CA LEU A 296 1.13 13.01 16.69
C LEU A 296 1.38 14.17 17.67
N PHE A 297 2.54 14.20 18.33
CA PHE A 297 2.86 15.24 19.30
C PHE A 297 3.12 16.61 18.68
N PHE A 298 3.47 16.67 17.39
CA PHE A 298 3.44 17.94 16.66
C PHE A 298 2.03 18.55 16.71
N TYR A 299 0.98 17.79 16.40
CA TYR A 299 -0.39 18.33 16.43
C TYR A 299 -0.91 18.59 17.85
N GLU A 300 -0.45 17.84 18.84
CA GLU A 300 -0.76 18.15 20.24
C GLU A 300 -0.13 19.46 20.72
N ALA A 301 1.05 19.82 20.20
CA ALA A 301 1.71 21.10 20.46
C ALA A 301 1.11 22.27 19.65
N HIS A 302 0.39 21.98 18.56
CA HIS A 302 -0.15 23.00 17.64
C HIS A 302 -1.67 22.82 17.45
N PRO A 303 -2.49 23.07 18.49
CA PRO A 303 -3.93 22.81 18.45
C PRO A 303 -4.69 23.67 17.43
N ASN A 304 -4.09 24.75 16.96
CA ASN A 304 -4.67 25.66 15.95
C ASN A 304 -4.56 25.13 14.52
N LEU A 305 -3.77 24.07 14.29
CA LEU A 305 -3.65 23.47 12.96
C LEU A 305 -4.84 22.52 12.68
N PRO A 306 -5.26 22.40 11.41
CA PRO A 306 -6.26 21.40 11.02
C PRO A 306 -5.79 20.02 11.43
N ARG A 307 -6.66 19.28 12.12
CA ARG A 307 -6.33 17.92 12.57
C ARG A 307 -6.52 16.95 11.42
N LEU A 308 -5.42 16.50 10.82
CA LEU A 308 -5.47 15.38 9.89
C LEU A 308 -5.96 14.10 10.55
N ARG A 309 -6.36 13.12 9.74
CA ARG A 309 -7.03 11.91 10.21
C ARG A 309 -6.09 10.71 10.21
N ILE A 310 -5.08 10.70 9.34
CA ILE A 310 -4.20 9.54 9.19
C ILE A 310 -2.71 9.88 9.13
N ILE A 311 -1.92 9.09 9.87
CA ILE A 311 -0.47 9.11 9.81
C ILE A 311 -0.01 7.77 9.25
N CYS A 312 0.78 7.81 8.18
CA CYS A 312 1.34 6.62 7.57
C CYS A 312 2.86 6.59 7.75
N SER A 313 3.44 5.40 7.80
CA SER A 313 4.87 5.22 8.01
C SER A 313 5.46 4.22 7.03
N SER A 314 6.78 4.32 6.81
CA SER A 314 7.52 3.43 5.91
C SER A 314 7.58 1.97 6.39
N LYS A 315 7.11 1.74 7.61
CA LYS A 315 6.84 0.45 8.26
C LYS A 315 5.47 0.55 8.93
N SER A 316 4.80 -0.58 9.12
CA SER A 316 3.60 -0.62 9.96
C SER A 316 3.91 -0.10 11.37
N ALA A 317 2.89 0.38 12.09
CA ALA A 317 3.08 0.85 13.45
C ALA A 317 3.57 -0.29 14.37
N CYS A 318 4.42 0.05 15.33
CA CYS A 318 4.75 -0.88 16.41
C CYS A 318 3.58 -1.03 17.38
N TYR A 319 3.61 -2.04 18.25
CA TYR A 319 2.55 -2.27 19.25
C TYR A 319 2.26 -1.02 20.09
N LEU A 320 3.30 -0.33 20.59
CA LEU A 320 3.13 0.86 21.43
C LEU A 320 2.60 2.07 20.66
N CYS A 321 3.06 2.28 19.42
CA CYS A 321 2.50 3.32 18.55
C CYS A 321 1.02 3.03 18.27
N ASN A 322 0.69 1.80 17.87
CA ASN A 322 -0.68 1.41 17.56
C ASN A 322 -1.61 1.58 18.77
N LEU A 323 -1.19 1.07 19.94
CA LEU A 323 -1.97 1.17 21.17
C LEU A 323 -2.15 2.64 21.60
N PHE A 324 -1.10 3.45 21.53
CA PHE A 324 -1.22 4.88 21.86
C PHE A 324 -2.17 5.61 20.90
N PHE A 325 -2.10 5.34 19.59
CA PHE A 325 -3.03 5.90 18.61
C PHE A 325 -4.49 5.49 18.89
N ARG A 326 -4.74 4.21 19.20
CA ARG A 326 -6.07 3.73 19.60
C ARG A 326 -6.61 4.46 20.83
N LEU A 327 -5.79 4.62 21.87
CA LEU A 327 -6.20 5.30 23.10
C LEU A 327 -6.34 6.82 22.91
N HIS A 328 -5.55 7.41 22.02
CA HIS A 328 -5.61 8.83 21.68
C HIS A 328 -6.82 9.20 20.83
N ASN A 329 -7.24 8.28 19.93
CA ASN A 329 -8.46 8.35 19.11
C ASN A 329 -8.61 9.59 18.20
N SER A 330 -7.59 10.44 18.07
CA SER A 330 -7.64 11.61 17.16
C SER A 330 -6.97 11.34 15.80
N PHE A 331 -6.10 10.35 15.73
CA PHE A 331 -5.33 10.00 14.53
C PHE A 331 -5.39 8.49 14.33
N GLN A 332 -5.34 8.08 13.08
CA GLN A 332 -5.36 6.68 12.69
C GLN A 332 -4.02 6.29 12.06
N VAL A 333 -3.63 5.03 12.26
CA VAL A 333 -2.53 4.38 11.55
C VAL A 333 -3.13 3.19 10.80
N PRO A 334 -2.73 2.91 9.55
CA PRO A 334 -3.42 1.93 8.72
C PRO A 334 -3.17 0.47 9.14
N ARG A 335 -2.02 0.18 9.76
CA ARG A 335 -1.60 -1.18 10.07
C ARG A 335 -0.62 -1.20 11.24
N THR A 336 -0.66 -2.26 12.04
CA THR A 336 0.35 -2.60 13.05
C THR A 336 1.10 -3.87 12.68
N HIS A 337 2.38 -3.95 13.04
CA HIS A 337 3.13 -5.22 13.02
C HIS A 337 3.21 -5.88 14.40
N GLY A 338 2.69 -5.25 15.46
CA GLY A 338 2.54 -5.87 16.79
C GLY A 338 3.83 -6.10 17.58
N ARG A 339 5.00 -5.68 17.07
CA ARG A 339 6.28 -5.78 17.81
C ARG A 339 6.41 -4.65 18.83
N LEU A 340 6.87 -4.99 20.02
CA LEU A 340 7.15 -4.11 21.15
C LEU A 340 8.63 -3.74 21.20
N TYR A 341 8.92 -2.46 21.45
CA TYR A 341 10.29 -1.96 21.61
C TYR A 341 10.47 -1.37 23.01
N ASP A 342 11.41 -1.91 23.78
CA ASP A 342 11.72 -1.52 25.17
C ASP A 342 12.33 -0.12 25.31
N LYS A 343 12.89 0.43 24.22
CA LYS A 343 13.45 1.79 24.12
C LYS A 343 12.49 2.83 23.55
N TRP A 344 11.21 2.49 23.39
CA TRP A 344 10.18 3.44 22.99
C TRP A 344 9.88 4.43 24.14
N THR A 345 9.59 5.70 23.83
CA THR A 345 9.21 6.69 24.85
C THR A 345 8.26 7.76 24.30
N LEU A 346 7.51 8.40 25.20
CA LEU A 346 6.68 9.58 24.93
C LEU A 346 7.48 10.86 25.21
N PRO A 347 7.28 11.93 24.43
CA PRO A 347 8.00 13.19 24.59
C PRO A 347 7.32 14.10 25.63
N ASP A 348 7.33 13.70 26.90
CA ASP A 348 6.71 14.43 28.02
C ASP A 348 7.39 15.75 28.38
N TRP A 349 8.57 16.02 27.81
CA TRP A 349 9.31 17.28 27.92
C TRP A 349 8.86 18.35 26.91
N LEU A 350 7.89 18.06 26.03
CA LEU A 350 7.36 19.06 25.11
C LEU A 350 6.46 20.07 25.84
N ASP A 351 6.51 21.31 25.35
CA ASP A 351 5.61 22.35 25.81
C ASP A 351 4.22 22.18 25.17
N ILE A 352 3.44 21.27 25.75
CA ILE A 352 2.07 21.00 25.37
C ILE A 352 1.13 21.93 26.13
N PRO A 353 0.11 22.53 25.48
CA PRO A 353 -0.92 23.32 26.15
C PRO A 353 -1.51 22.60 27.37
N SER A 354 -1.71 23.32 28.48
CA SER A 354 -2.15 22.75 29.77
C SER A 354 -3.45 21.94 29.64
N GLU A 355 -4.38 22.40 28.82
CA GLU A 355 -5.65 21.71 28.50
C GLU A 355 -5.42 20.31 27.91
N ARG A 356 -4.44 20.18 27.02
CA ARG A 356 -4.07 18.91 26.38
C ARG A 356 -3.24 18.03 27.31
N ARG A 357 -2.40 18.62 28.18
CA ARG A 357 -1.53 17.89 29.11
C ARG A 357 -2.31 16.95 30.03
N SER A 358 -3.46 17.38 30.58
CA SER A 358 -4.32 16.53 31.42
C SER A 358 -4.89 15.34 30.64
N SER A 359 -5.36 15.57 29.41
CA SER A 359 -5.87 14.50 28.53
C SER A 359 -4.79 13.48 28.17
N LEU A 360 -3.59 13.95 27.82
CA LEU A 360 -2.44 13.08 27.54
C LEU A 360 -1.98 12.30 28.77
N GLY A 361 -2.06 12.88 29.98
CA GLY A 361 -1.78 12.19 31.24
C GLY A 361 -2.75 11.02 31.48
N ALA A 362 -4.05 11.22 31.21
CA ALA A 362 -5.04 10.16 31.29
C ALA A 362 -4.78 9.06 30.24
N ILE A 363 -4.46 9.43 29.00
CA ILE A 363 -4.10 8.48 27.93
C ILE A 363 -2.85 7.68 28.32
N ALA A 364 -1.82 8.30 28.88
CA ALA A 364 -0.61 7.60 29.34
C ALA A 364 -0.90 6.63 30.50
N THR A 365 -1.86 6.96 31.36
CA THR A 365 -2.33 6.09 32.44
C THR A 365 -3.08 4.87 31.88
N ASN A 366 -3.97 5.08 30.92
CA ASN A 366 -4.68 4.00 30.23
C ASN A 366 -3.71 3.12 29.41
N LEU A 367 -2.71 3.72 28.76
CA LEU A 367 -1.66 2.99 28.05
C LEU A 367 -0.93 2.05 29.01
N ARG A 368 -0.54 2.54 30.19
CA ARG A 368 0.09 1.70 31.21
C ARG A 368 -0.84 0.56 31.65
N ALA A 369 -2.11 0.87 31.93
CA ALA A 369 -3.09 -0.13 32.37
C ALA A 369 -3.30 -1.24 31.34
N GLU A 370 -3.35 -0.90 30.04
CA GLU A 370 -3.50 -1.87 28.96
C GLU A 370 -2.23 -2.73 28.80
N ILE A 371 -1.03 -2.14 28.89
CA ILE A 371 0.23 -2.90 28.88
C ILE A 371 0.28 -3.88 30.07
N ASP A 372 -0.09 -3.44 31.26
CA ASP A 372 -0.14 -4.28 32.46
C ASP A 372 -1.20 -5.39 32.33
N SER A 373 -2.32 -5.11 31.63
CA SER A 373 -3.35 -6.10 31.30
C SER A 373 -2.83 -7.16 30.33
N GLN A 374 -2.19 -6.75 29.24
CA GLN A 374 -1.57 -7.66 28.27
C GLN A 374 -0.47 -8.51 28.90
N PHE A 375 0.31 -7.94 29.83
CA PHE A 375 1.28 -8.72 30.61
C PHE A 375 0.60 -9.84 31.39
N ARG A 376 -0.50 -9.56 32.10
CA ARG A 376 -1.26 -10.59 32.84
C ARG A 376 -1.78 -11.68 31.91
N VAL A 377 -2.41 -11.31 30.79
CA VAL A 377 -2.94 -12.26 29.79
C VAL A 377 -1.84 -13.18 29.25
N ILE A 378 -0.72 -12.61 28.79
CA ILE A 378 0.38 -13.40 28.22
C ILE A 378 1.09 -14.25 29.29
N SER A 379 1.17 -13.77 30.53
CA SER A 379 1.81 -14.52 31.62
C SER A 379 1.07 -15.80 31.99
N GLN A 380 -0.25 -15.83 31.74
CA GLN A 380 -1.14 -16.96 32.00
C GLN A 380 -1.30 -17.88 30.78
N ALA A 381 -0.94 -17.42 29.59
CA ALA A 381 -1.01 -18.21 28.37
C ALA A 381 0.19 -19.16 28.24
N GLU A 382 -0.02 -20.34 27.65
CA GLU A 382 1.10 -21.19 27.21
C GLU A 382 1.96 -20.42 26.19
N LYS A 383 3.28 -20.41 26.40
CA LYS A 383 4.22 -19.66 25.55
C LYS A 383 4.19 -20.20 24.12
N LEU A 384 3.41 -19.57 23.25
CA LEU A 384 3.56 -19.78 21.81
C LEU A 384 4.67 -18.85 21.29
N PRO A 385 5.76 -19.37 20.70
CA PRO A 385 6.74 -18.53 20.03
C PRO A 385 6.07 -17.85 18.83
N ARG A 386 5.81 -16.55 18.92
CA ARG A 386 5.39 -15.76 17.75
C ARG A 386 6.63 -15.39 16.94
N SER A 387 6.61 -15.69 15.65
CA SER A 387 7.69 -15.33 14.74
C SER A 387 7.83 -13.80 14.63
N HIS A 388 9.03 -13.33 14.29
CA HIS A 388 9.24 -11.90 14.03
C HIS A 388 8.42 -11.46 12.81
N PRO A 389 7.51 -10.50 12.96
CA PRO A 389 6.62 -10.07 11.89
C PRO A 389 7.36 -9.26 10.83
N ASP A 390 6.88 -9.29 9.57
CA ASP A 390 7.36 -8.35 8.55
C ASP A 390 6.83 -6.95 8.89
N GLU A 391 7.75 -6.07 9.29
CA GLU A 391 7.42 -4.68 9.64
C GLU A 391 7.14 -3.82 8.39
N SER A 392 7.59 -4.24 7.20
CA SER A 392 7.57 -3.45 5.96
C SER A 392 6.65 -4.08 4.92
N ILE A 393 5.36 -4.22 5.26
CA ILE A 393 4.35 -4.76 4.36
C ILE A 393 3.88 -3.66 3.40
N LEU A 394 3.77 -3.99 2.11
CA LEU A 394 3.12 -3.10 1.15
C LEU A 394 1.62 -3.17 1.37
N LEU A 395 0.99 -2.02 1.58
CA LEU A 395 -0.46 -1.94 1.51
C LEU A 395 -0.91 -2.20 0.07
N PRO A 396 -2.03 -2.91 -0.14
CA PRO A 396 -2.55 -3.16 -1.49
C PRO A 396 -2.83 -1.83 -2.21
N PRO A 397 -2.67 -1.78 -3.54
CA PRO A 397 -3.07 -0.61 -4.34
C PRO A 397 -4.54 -0.29 -4.12
N VAL A 398 -4.88 0.99 -3.97
CA VAL A 398 -6.28 1.42 -3.97
C VAL A 398 -6.70 1.60 -5.43
N HIS A 399 -7.60 0.76 -5.93
CA HIS A 399 -8.14 0.92 -7.28
C HIS A 399 -9.13 2.10 -7.31
N TYR A 400 -8.77 3.17 -8.03
CA TYR A 400 -9.70 4.22 -8.41
C TYR A 400 -9.98 4.16 -9.92
N PRO A 401 -11.26 4.17 -10.34
CA PRO A 401 -11.57 4.33 -11.76
C PRO A 401 -11.05 5.69 -12.24
N PHE A 402 -10.37 5.69 -13.39
CA PHE A 402 -9.91 6.90 -14.05
C PHE A 402 -11.11 7.80 -14.34
N SER A 403 -11.28 8.87 -13.56
CA SER A 403 -12.25 9.89 -13.91
C SER A 403 -11.69 10.72 -15.07
N SER A 404 -12.19 10.45 -16.27
CA SER A 404 -11.99 11.17 -17.55
C SER A 404 -10.63 11.06 -18.24
N ALA A 405 -10.47 10.00 -19.03
CA ALA A 405 -9.67 9.99 -20.26
C ALA A 405 -10.50 9.42 -21.42
N LEU A 406 -11.69 9.99 -21.64
CA LEU A 406 -12.33 9.90 -22.94
C LEU A 406 -11.80 11.06 -23.79
N SER A 407 -11.37 10.70 -24.99
CA SER A 407 -10.76 11.53 -26.03
C SER A 407 -9.25 11.77 -25.91
N SER A 408 -8.49 10.75 -26.30
CA SER A 408 -7.51 10.83 -27.40
C SER A 408 -6.91 9.44 -27.60
N GLY A 409 -7.19 8.82 -28.75
CA GLY A 409 -6.71 7.49 -29.09
C GLY A 409 -5.18 7.42 -29.05
N VAL A 410 -4.66 6.59 -28.15
CA VAL A 410 -3.29 6.09 -28.24
C VAL A 410 -3.40 4.57 -28.22
N HIS A 411 -3.31 3.97 -29.40
CA HIS A 411 -3.22 2.53 -29.58
C HIS A 411 -1.96 2.02 -28.88
N PHE A 412 -2.11 1.36 -27.73
CA PHE A 412 -1.11 0.42 -27.25
C PHE A 412 -1.41 -0.93 -27.89
N LEU A 413 -0.65 -1.27 -28.94
CA LEU A 413 -0.70 -2.57 -29.59
C LEU A 413 -0.10 -3.64 -28.66
N ALA A 414 -0.94 -4.26 -27.83
CA ALA A 414 -0.69 -5.61 -27.34
C ALA A 414 -1.44 -6.57 -28.27
N GLY A 415 -0.70 -7.24 -29.15
CA GLY A 415 -1.26 -8.19 -30.09
C GLY A 415 -1.68 -9.49 -29.40
N SER A 416 -2.93 -9.88 -29.58
CA SER A 416 -3.30 -11.27 -29.93
C SER A 416 -4.71 -11.33 -30.49
N ARG A 417 -4.83 -12.05 -31.61
CA ARG A 417 -6.02 -12.27 -32.45
C ARG A 417 -7.11 -13.09 -31.75
N LEU A 418 -8.37 -12.82 -32.09
CA LEU A 418 -9.46 -13.75 -32.49
C LEU A 418 -10.73 -12.87 -32.66
N ALA A 419 -11.14 -12.53 -33.88
CA ALA A 419 -11.98 -13.29 -34.81
C ALA A 419 -13.50 -13.20 -34.50
N GLN A 420 -14.19 -12.66 -35.50
CA GLN A 420 -15.61 -12.82 -35.86
C GLN A 420 -16.71 -12.18 -35.01
N VAL A 421 -17.11 -11.02 -35.52
CA VAL A 421 -18.48 -10.49 -35.57
C VAL A 421 -19.46 -11.59 -36.02
N VAL A 422 -20.49 -11.84 -35.21
CA VAL A 422 -21.78 -12.37 -35.68
C VAL A 422 -22.87 -11.46 -35.12
N SER A 423 -23.52 -10.75 -36.04
CA SER A 423 -24.72 -9.97 -35.82
C SER A 423 -25.92 -10.86 -36.14
N THR A 424 -26.84 -11.02 -35.19
CA THR A 424 -28.27 -11.24 -35.43
C THR A 424 -29.08 -10.90 -34.16
N ALA A 425 -29.96 -9.91 -34.27
CA ALA A 425 -31.12 -9.72 -33.37
C ALA A 425 -32.34 -10.49 -33.97
N PRO A 426 -33.59 -10.47 -33.43
CA PRO A 426 -34.12 -9.86 -32.20
C PRO A 426 -35.15 -10.76 -31.42
N ASN A 427 -35.76 -10.16 -30.38
CA ASN A 427 -37.04 -10.49 -29.73
C ASN A 427 -37.08 -11.52 -28.59
N LEU A 428 -37.20 -11.02 -27.35
CA LEU A 428 -38.33 -11.35 -26.47
C LEU A 428 -38.36 -10.42 -25.24
N LEU A 429 -39.17 -9.37 -25.35
CA LEU A 429 -39.83 -8.73 -24.21
C LEU A 429 -40.66 -9.80 -23.47
N SER A 430 -40.52 -9.89 -22.14
CA SER A 430 -41.65 -9.70 -21.20
C SER A 430 -41.38 -10.29 -19.80
N ARG A 431 -41.87 -9.55 -18.79
CA ARG A 431 -42.06 -9.91 -17.36
C ARG A 431 -40.79 -9.77 -16.50
N LEU A 432 -40.71 -8.93 -15.48
CA LEU A 432 -41.68 -8.64 -14.40
C LEU A 432 -41.56 -7.20 -13.89
N ARG A 433 -42.72 -6.65 -13.52
CA ARG A 433 -42.90 -5.38 -12.80
C ARG A 433 -42.77 -5.64 -11.28
N TYR A 434 -42.14 -4.67 -10.59
CA TYR A 434 -42.28 -4.21 -9.20
C TYR A 434 -42.64 -5.19 -8.07
N ALA A 435 -41.80 -5.19 -7.02
CA ALA A 435 -42.26 -5.15 -5.64
C ALA A 435 -41.19 -4.46 -4.75
N SER A 436 -41.55 -3.32 -4.16
CA SER A 436 -40.84 -2.75 -3.02
C SER A 436 -41.21 -3.56 -1.77
N GLY A 437 -40.24 -4.03 -0.99
CA GLY A 437 -40.54 -4.80 0.22
C GLY A 437 -39.29 -5.12 1.06
N THR A 438 -39.27 -4.53 2.25
CA THR A 438 -38.51 -4.82 3.48
C THR A 438 -37.56 -6.02 3.55
N ASN A 439 -36.37 -5.75 4.10
CA ASN A 439 -35.15 -6.58 4.27
C ASN A 439 -35.21 -7.93 5.02
N ASN A 440 -36.37 -8.57 5.26
CA ASN A 440 -36.42 -9.75 6.16
C ASN A 440 -37.05 -11.05 5.62
N GLU A 441 -37.39 -11.18 4.34
CA GLU A 441 -37.97 -12.44 3.81
C GLU A 441 -37.07 -13.25 2.85
N LEU A 442 -35.88 -12.75 2.48
CA LEU A 442 -35.00 -13.43 1.51
C LEU A 442 -34.16 -14.59 2.10
N VAL A 443 -34.20 -14.79 3.41
CA VAL A 443 -33.41 -15.84 4.09
C VAL A 443 -34.11 -17.21 4.11
N ASN A 444 -35.41 -17.29 3.79
CA ASN A 444 -36.17 -18.54 3.92
C ASN A 444 -36.40 -19.34 2.62
N LEU A 445 -35.85 -18.93 1.47
CA LEU A 445 -36.02 -19.66 0.20
C LEU A 445 -34.90 -20.68 -0.13
N ILE A 446 -33.98 -20.96 0.80
CA ILE A 446 -32.88 -21.93 0.59
C ILE A 446 -33.14 -23.27 1.32
N ALA A 447 -34.17 -23.37 2.17
CA ALA A 447 -34.41 -24.58 2.96
C ALA A 447 -35.29 -25.66 2.31
N SER A 448 -35.85 -25.44 1.11
CA SER A 448 -36.71 -26.46 0.49
C SER A 448 -36.67 -26.46 -1.03
N LYS A 449 -35.67 -27.11 -1.61
CA LYS A 449 -35.77 -28.07 -2.73
C LYS A 449 -34.38 -28.41 -3.20
N GLY A 450 -33.97 -29.66 -2.94
CA GLY A 450 -32.85 -30.27 -3.64
C GLY A 450 -33.17 -30.34 -5.12
N ALA A 451 -32.45 -29.57 -5.93
CA ALA A 451 -32.38 -29.72 -7.37
C ALA A 451 -30.98 -29.25 -7.81
N GLU A 452 -30.21 -30.15 -8.42
CA GLU A 452 -28.94 -29.79 -9.05
C GLU A 452 -29.18 -28.75 -10.16
N PRO A 453 -28.38 -27.67 -10.26
CA PRO A 453 -28.56 -26.71 -11.33
C PRO A 453 -27.87 -27.19 -12.61
N ALA A 454 -28.63 -27.17 -13.71
CA ALA A 454 -28.22 -27.58 -15.05
C ALA A 454 -27.00 -26.79 -15.57
N LEU A 455 -26.11 -27.48 -16.30
CA LEU A 455 -24.76 -27.05 -16.67
C LEU A 455 -24.64 -25.84 -17.64
N ASN A 456 -25.74 -25.22 -18.06
CA ASN A 456 -25.74 -24.17 -19.09
C ASN A 456 -26.65 -22.96 -18.73
N SER A 457 -26.68 -22.52 -17.47
CA SER A 457 -27.41 -21.29 -17.12
C SER A 457 -26.58 -20.04 -17.45
N VAL A 458 -26.98 -19.34 -18.52
CA VAL A 458 -26.52 -17.97 -18.80
C VAL A 458 -27.44 -17.01 -18.07
N SER A 459 -26.88 -16.16 -17.23
CA SER A 459 -27.62 -15.08 -16.59
C SER A 459 -27.42 -13.79 -17.39
N GLN A 460 -28.50 -13.22 -17.93
CA GLN A 460 -28.47 -11.93 -18.61
C GLN A 460 -29.10 -10.86 -17.72
N VAL A 461 -28.40 -9.74 -17.52
CA VAL A 461 -28.88 -8.57 -16.79
C VAL A 461 -28.82 -7.36 -17.71
N SER A 462 -29.98 -6.77 -17.99
CA SER A 462 -30.09 -5.53 -18.79
C SER A 462 -30.49 -4.38 -17.88
N ILE A 463 -29.74 -3.27 -17.94
CA ILE A 463 -30.00 -2.06 -17.14
C ILE A 463 -30.01 -0.88 -18.11
N GLY A 464 -31.14 -0.16 -18.17
CA GLY A 464 -31.24 1.09 -18.95
C GLY A 464 -30.88 2.31 -18.09
N ASP A 465 -30.45 3.40 -18.73
CA ASP A 465 -29.99 4.65 -18.11
C ASP A 465 -30.87 5.16 -16.94
N ASP A 466 -32.19 5.14 -17.09
CA ASP A 466 -33.14 5.62 -16.07
C ASP A 466 -33.23 4.73 -14.82
N ASN A 467 -32.63 3.53 -14.87
CA ASN A 467 -32.67 2.49 -13.84
C ASN A 467 -31.28 2.17 -13.27
N LEU A 468 -30.27 3.03 -13.46
CA LEU A 468 -28.93 2.90 -12.86
C LEU A 468 -29.00 3.07 -11.33
N LEU A 469 -29.57 2.07 -10.64
CA LEU A 469 -29.40 1.88 -9.22
C LEU A 469 -27.95 1.45 -9.01
N TYR A 470 -27.19 2.27 -8.28
CA TYR A 470 -25.75 2.14 -8.00
C TYR A 470 -25.31 0.81 -7.34
N ARG A 471 -26.14 -0.23 -7.30
CA ARG A 471 -25.84 -1.57 -6.79
C ARG A 471 -26.94 -2.56 -7.20
N GLN A 472 -26.62 -3.56 -8.03
CA GLN A 472 -27.52 -4.69 -8.34
C GLN A 472 -27.01 -5.95 -7.64
N ALA A 473 -27.88 -6.71 -6.97
CA ALA A 473 -27.55 -8.04 -6.48
C ALA A 473 -27.64 -9.06 -7.64
N VAL A 474 -26.57 -9.80 -7.89
CA VAL A 474 -26.54 -10.90 -8.86
C VAL A 474 -26.47 -12.21 -8.08
N ILE A 475 -27.53 -13.02 -8.18
CA ILE A 475 -27.64 -14.28 -7.47
C ILE A 475 -27.20 -15.41 -8.40
N ALA A 476 -26.08 -16.05 -8.05
CA ALA A 476 -25.57 -17.31 -8.60
C ALA A 476 -25.55 -17.39 -10.14
N ALA A 477 -24.59 -16.70 -10.77
CA ALA A 477 -24.24 -16.96 -12.17
C ALA A 477 -23.24 -18.12 -12.21
N LEU A 478 -23.56 -19.20 -12.91
CA LEU A 478 -22.76 -20.43 -12.79
C LEU A 478 -21.45 -20.39 -13.57
N TYR A 479 -21.36 -19.68 -14.69
CA TYR A 479 -20.11 -19.61 -15.46
C TYR A 479 -19.95 -18.35 -16.33
N LEU A 480 -21.03 -17.75 -16.80
CA LEU A 480 -20.97 -16.60 -17.70
C LEU A 480 -22.12 -15.62 -17.41
N LEU A 481 -21.77 -14.35 -17.16
CA LEU A 481 -22.71 -13.25 -16.94
C LEU A 481 -22.60 -12.25 -18.09
N TYR A 482 -23.73 -12.03 -18.77
CA TYR A 482 -23.84 -10.98 -19.78
C TYR A 482 -24.53 -9.76 -19.17
N ILE A 483 -23.83 -8.62 -19.20
CA ILE A 483 -24.34 -7.32 -18.76
C ILE A 483 -24.50 -6.46 -20.00
N GLN A 484 -25.70 -5.96 -20.22
CA GLN A 484 -25.98 -4.99 -21.28
C GLN A 484 -26.35 -3.65 -20.63
N LEU A 485 -25.49 -2.65 -20.84
CA LEU A 485 -25.66 -1.26 -20.43
C LEU A 485 -25.85 -0.42 -21.70
N ASP A 486 -27.09 -0.34 -22.17
CA ASP A 486 -27.50 0.34 -23.41
C ASP A 486 -26.62 -0.01 -24.64
N ASN A 487 -25.54 0.75 -24.87
CA ASN A 487 -24.60 0.56 -25.99
C ASN A 487 -23.34 -0.26 -25.65
N LEU A 488 -23.17 -0.65 -24.39
CA LEU A 488 -22.04 -1.45 -23.91
C LEU A 488 -22.51 -2.86 -23.53
N SER A 489 -21.96 -3.86 -24.20
CA SER A 489 -22.14 -5.27 -23.83
C SER A 489 -20.87 -5.79 -23.18
N LEU A 490 -20.98 -6.27 -21.94
CA LEU A 490 -19.90 -6.88 -21.19
C LEU A 490 -20.21 -8.36 -20.96
N ALA A 491 -19.24 -9.22 -21.25
CA ALA A 491 -19.28 -10.64 -20.91
C ALA A 491 -18.26 -10.90 -19.80
N ILE A 492 -18.72 -11.43 -18.67
CA ILE A 492 -17.87 -11.78 -17.53
C ILE A 492 -17.93 -13.30 -17.33
N ASP A 493 -16.80 -13.97 -17.55
CA ASP A 493 -16.63 -15.38 -17.24
C ASP A 493 -16.21 -15.57 -15.77
N PHE A 494 -16.93 -16.43 -15.06
CA PHE A 494 -16.61 -16.84 -13.70
C PHE A 494 -16.05 -18.27 -13.70
N VAL A 495 -14.94 -18.47 -12.99
CA VAL A 495 -14.27 -19.78 -12.90
C VAL A 495 -15.07 -20.78 -12.04
N ILE A 496 -15.89 -20.26 -11.10
CA ILE A 496 -16.78 -21.02 -10.21
C ILE A 496 -18.03 -20.17 -9.98
N GLY A 497 -19.21 -20.80 -9.85
CA GLY A 497 -20.45 -20.10 -9.56
C GLY A 497 -20.35 -19.19 -8.33
N ALA A 498 -20.65 -17.91 -8.50
CA ALA A 498 -20.53 -16.90 -7.46
C ALA A 498 -21.82 -16.06 -7.34
N SER A 499 -22.20 -15.71 -6.11
CA SER A 499 -23.21 -14.70 -5.81
C SER A 499 -22.52 -13.45 -5.27
N GLY A 500 -22.97 -12.27 -5.69
CA GLY A 500 -22.30 -11.02 -5.34
C GLY A 500 -23.09 -9.78 -5.74
N HIS A 501 -22.53 -8.61 -5.46
CA HIS A 501 -23.09 -7.34 -5.91
C HIS A 501 -22.28 -6.81 -7.08
N LEU A 502 -22.97 -6.52 -8.18
CA LEU A 502 -22.40 -5.77 -9.28
C LEU A 502 -22.54 -4.29 -8.96
N LEU A 503 -21.40 -3.59 -8.88
CA LEU A 503 -21.34 -2.15 -8.74
C LEU A 503 -20.94 -1.58 -10.11
N VAL A 504 -21.85 -0.85 -10.75
CA VAL A 504 -21.56 -0.09 -11.98
C VAL A 504 -21.18 1.32 -11.50
N ILE A 505 -19.91 1.71 -11.71
CA ILE A 505 -19.33 2.99 -11.25
C ILE A 505 -19.15 3.95 -12.42
#